data_AF-A0A3D3NVJ5-F1
#
_entry.id   AF-A0A3D3NVJ5-F1
#
_cell.length_a   1.000
_cell.length_b   1.000
_cell.length_c   1.000
_cell.angle_alpha   90.00
_cell.angle_beta   90.00
_cell.angle_gamma   90.00
#
_symmetry.space_group_name_H-M   'P 1'
#
loop_
_entity.id
_entity.type
_entity.pdbx_description
1 polymer ?
#
loop_
_entity_poly.entity_id
_entity_poly.type
_entity_poly.pdbx_seq_one_letter_code
_entity_poly.pdbx_strand_id
1 'polypeptide(L)'
;MAKQLHFDETARQALLRGVTKLAKAVKATLGPAGRNVILEKKFGSPTITKDGVTVAKEIELPDPYENMGAQLIKEVSSKTSDIAGDGTTTATVLAEAIYAEGLRNVTAGANPISLQRGIMKATEAIVAKLKEISTPVKDSKEVAQVATVSANWDAGIGNIIAEAMDKVGKEGTITVEEAKSIETTLEVVEGMQFDKGYLSPYFVTNPETMEANLESAYILIHEKKISSLKDMLPLLEKVARSGKPLLIIAEDVEGEALATLVVNKLRGTLNIVAVKAPGFG
;
A
#
# COMPACT_ATOMS: atom_id res chain seq x y z
N MET A 1 12.63 28.90 8.40
CA MET A 1 11.32 29.43 8.81
C MET A 1 11.18 29.32 10.32
N ALA A 2 10.61 30.34 10.98
CA ALA A 2 10.27 30.29 12.40
C ALA A 2 9.14 29.27 12.64
N LYS A 3 9.14 28.62 13.81
CA LYS A 3 8.12 27.64 14.20
C LYS A 3 7.03 28.34 15.03
N GLN A 4 5.76 28.03 14.76
CA GLN A 4 4.63 28.44 15.57
C GLN A 4 4.23 27.29 16.51
N LEU A 5 4.01 27.60 17.79
CA LEU A 5 3.73 26.60 18.83
C LEU A 5 2.34 26.85 19.43
N HIS A 6 1.54 25.79 19.47
CA HIS A 6 0.25 25.76 20.16
C HIS A 6 0.33 24.75 21.30
N PHE A 7 -0.37 25.03 22.40
CA PHE A 7 -0.32 24.22 23.62
C PHE A 7 -1.72 23.83 24.08
N ASP A 8 -1.75 22.80 24.94
CA ASP A 8 -2.90 22.37 25.73
C ASP A 8 -4.16 22.11 24.90
N GLU A 9 -5.28 22.69 25.29
CA GLU A 9 -6.59 22.48 24.67
C GLU A 9 -6.64 23.00 23.23
N THR A 10 -6.06 24.16 22.96
CA THR A 10 -6.09 24.78 21.63
C THR A 10 -5.44 23.89 20.57
N ALA A 11 -4.29 23.27 20.90
CA ALA A 11 -3.60 22.32 20.05
C ALA A 11 -4.43 21.05 19.83
N ARG A 12 -4.97 20.46 20.91
CA ARG A 12 -5.75 19.22 20.85
C ARG A 12 -7.05 19.38 20.06
N GLN A 13 -7.73 20.52 20.20
CA GLN A 13 -8.92 20.84 19.44
C GLN A 13 -8.62 21.03 17.94
N ALA A 14 -7.47 21.64 17.60
CA ALA A 14 -7.04 21.76 16.20
C ALA A 14 -6.79 20.38 15.58
N LEU A 15 -6.07 19.50 16.29
CA LEU A 15 -5.87 18.11 15.84
C LEU A 15 -7.21 17.38 15.66
N LEU A 16 -8.14 17.48 16.63
CA LEU A 16 -9.45 16.83 16.54
C LEU A 16 -10.24 17.30 15.32
N ARG A 17 -10.23 18.60 14.98
CA ARG A 17 -10.89 19.10 13.77
C ARG A 17 -10.31 18.47 12.51
N GLY A 18 -8.99 18.34 12.43
CA GLY A 18 -8.30 17.66 11.34
C GLY A 18 -8.67 16.19 11.20
N VAL A 19 -8.57 15.44 12.31
CA VAL A 19 -8.99 14.03 12.43
C VAL A 19 -10.43 13.86 11.96
N THR A 20 -11.34 14.69 12.46
CA THR A 20 -12.78 14.63 12.15
C THR A 20 -13.07 14.92 10.68
N LYS A 21 -12.36 15.87 10.06
CA LYS A 21 -12.53 16.20 8.62
C LYS A 21 -12.14 15.01 7.75
N LEU A 22 -10.99 14.40 8.01
CA LEU A 22 -10.53 13.23 7.27
C LEU A 22 -11.48 12.04 7.48
N ALA A 23 -11.78 11.72 8.75
CA ALA A 23 -12.64 10.60 9.08
C ALA A 23 -14.06 10.76 8.51
N LYS A 24 -14.61 11.99 8.44
CA LYS A 24 -15.90 12.24 7.80
C LYS A 24 -15.93 11.94 6.31
N ALA A 25 -14.84 12.21 5.60
CA ALA A 25 -14.74 11.89 4.18
C ALA A 25 -14.63 10.37 3.97
N VAL A 26 -13.75 9.72 4.74
CA VAL A 26 -13.48 8.27 4.63
C VAL A 26 -14.68 7.44 5.09
N LYS A 27 -15.34 7.78 6.20
CA LYS A 27 -16.48 7.00 6.72
C LYS A 27 -17.67 6.94 5.78
N ALA A 28 -17.79 7.88 4.84
CA ALA A 28 -18.85 7.87 3.84
C ALA A 28 -18.76 6.65 2.92
N THR A 29 -17.58 6.02 2.80
CA THR A 29 -17.34 4.86 1.95
C THR A 29 -17.49 3.52 2.67
N LEU A 30 -17.78 3.50 3.97
CA LEU A 30 -17.79 2.29 4.77
C LEU A 30 -18.95 1.34 4.40
N GLY A 31 -18.60 0.09 4.09
CA GLY A 31 -19.55 -1.02 3.94
C GLY A 31 -20.34 -1.01 2.62
N PRO A 32 -21.33 -1.92 2.47
CA PRO A 32 -22.07 -2.09 1.20
C PRO A 32 -22.90 -0.87 0.81
N ALA A 33 -23.35 -0.09 1.80
CA ALA A 33 -24.07 1.17 1.59
C ALA A 33 -23.13 2.38 1.46
N GLY A 34 -21.81 2.13 1.32
CA GLY A 34 -20.80 3.14 1.09
C GLY A 34 -21.13 3.98 -0.14
N ARG A 35 -21.03 5.30 0.03
CA ARG A 35 -21.26 6.30 -1.02
C ARG A 35 -19.98 6.56 -1.79
N ASN A 36 -20.14 6.98 -3.03
CA ASN A 36 -19.03 7.41 -3.85
C ASN A 36 -18.48 8.74 -3.35
N VAL A 37 -17.15 8.83 -3.30
CA VAL A 37 -16.42 10.08 -3.13
C VAL A 37 -15.83 10.46 -4.49
N ILE A 38 -15.96 11.74 -4.84
CA ILE A 38 -15.46 12.29 -6.10
C ILE A 38 -14.18 13.05 -5.78
N LEU A 39 -13.08 12.65 -6.41
CA LEU A 39 -11.75 13.22 -6.25
C LEU A 39 -11.40 14.01 -7.51
N GLU A 40 -11.03 15.27 -7.33
CA GLU A 40 -10.60 16.14 -8.42
C GLU A 40 -9.25 15.66 -8.98
N LYS A 41 -9.12 15.67 -10.30
CA LYS A 41 -7.84 15.50 -11.00
C LYS A 41 -7.51 16.80 -11.73
N LYS A 42 -6.24 17.21 -11.70
CA LYS A 42 -5.77 18.42 -12.42
C LYS A 42 -6.00 18.35 -13.93
N PHE A 43 -6.06 17.14 -14.48
CA PHE A 43 -6.31 16.89 -15.90
C PHE A 43 -7.25 15.69 -16.05
N GLY A 44 -8.16 15.76 -17.02
CA GLY A 44 -9.10 14.68 -17.33
C GLY A 44 -10.35 14.69 -16.45
N SER A 45 -11.03 13.54 -16.38
CA SER A 45 -12.23 13.35 -15.57
C SER A 45 -11.87 13.09 -14.09
N PRO A 46 -12.76 13.47 -13.15
CA PRO A 46 -12.56 13.18 -11.74
C PRO A 46 -12.59 11.67 -11.48
N THR A 47 -11.86 11.23 -10.45
CA THR A 47 -11.92 9.83 -10.00
C THR A 47 -13.13 9.67 -9.08
N ILE A 48 -13.96 8.67 -9.36
CA ILE A 48 -15.07 8.28 -8.50
C ILE A 48 -14.66 7.01 -7.79
N THR A 49 -14.60 7.03 -6.45
CA THR A 49 -14.13 5.88 -5.68
C THR A 49 -14.97 5.63 -4.43
N LYS A 50 -15.02 4.37 -4.00
CA LYS A 50 -15.49 3.93 -2.67
C LYS A 50 -14.34 3.41 -1.80
N ASP A 51 -13.10 3.54 -2.26
CA ASP A 51 -11.95 3.10 -1.48
C ASP A 51 -11.54 4.17 -0.47
N GLY A 52 -11.57 3.81 0.81
CA GLY A 52 -11.17 4.69 1.91
C GLY A 52 -9.69 5.04 1.89
N VAL A 53 -8.82 4.19 1.34
CA VAL A 53 -7.37 4.45 1.25
C VAL A 53 -7.10 5.57 0.24
N THR A 54 -7.66 5.43 -0.95
CA THR A 54 -7.57 6.45 -2.01
C THR A 54 -8.11 7.79 -1.50
N VAL A 55 -9.26 7.80 -0.82
CA VAL A 55 -9.84 9.02 -0.25
C VAL A 55 -8.91 9.62 0.83
N ALA A 56 -8.38 8.81 1.75
CA ALA A 56 -7.48 9.29 2.79
C ALA A 56 -6.16 9.87 2.21
N LYS A 57 -5.66 9.32 1.10
CA LYS A 57 -4.43 9.77 0.45
C LYS A 57 -4.54 11.19 -0.10
N GLU A 58 -5.69 11.55 -0.67
CA GLU A 58 -5.94 12.86 -1.28
C GLU A 58 -6.27 13.99 -0.28
N ILE A 59 -6.48 13.66 1.00
CA ILE A 59 -6.86 14.67 1.99
C ILE A 59 -5.62 15.40 2.52
N GLU A 60 -5.53 16.68 2.17
CA GLU A 60 -4.60 17.64 2.73
C GLU A 60 -5.36 18.90 3.15
N LEU A 61 -5.11 19.36 4.37
CA LEU A 61 -5.82 20.50 4.94
C LEU A 61 -4.95 21.77 4.89
N PRO A 62 -5.55 22.95 4.62
CA PRO A 62 -4.80 24.21 4.51
C PRO A 62 -4.26 24.69 5.85
N ASP A 63 -4.97 24.42 6.96
CA ASP A 63 -4.49 24.72 8.30
C ASP A 63 -3.42 23.69 8.71
N PRO A 64 -2.19 24.10 9.05
CA PRO A 64 -1.11 23.17 9.37
C PRO A 64 -1.40 22.27 10.57
N TYR A 65 -2.12 22.75 11.59
CA TYR A 65 -2.39 21.99 12.81
C TYR A 65 -3.51 20.97 12.59
N GLU A 66 -4.55 21.34 11.85
CA GLU A 66 -5.55 20.38 11.40
C GLU A 66 -4.94 19.36 10.45
N ASN A 67 -4.07 19.78 9.53
CA ASN A 67 -3.39 18.87 8.62
C ASN A 67 -2.54 17.85 9.37
N MET A 68 -1.82 18.25 10.43
CA MET A 68 -1.10 17.31 11.29
C MET A 68 -2.03 16.23 11.86
N GLY A 69 -3.22 16.60 12.33
CA GLY A 69 -4.22 15.65 12.81
C GLY A 69 -4.71 14.69 11.71
N ALA A 70 -4.93 15.19 10.50
CA ALA A 70 -5.29 14.38 9.35
C ALA A 70 -4.17 13.40 8.96
N GLN A 71 -2.92 13.86 8.89
CA GLN A 71 -1.77 13.01 8.55
C GLN A 71 -1.55 11.87 9.55
N LEU A 72 -1.80 12.11 10.86
CA LEU A 72 -1.72 11.06 11.88
C LEU A 72 -2.72 9.91 11.62
N ILE A 73 -3.94 10.24 11.21
CA ILE A 73 -4.97 9.22 10.90
C ILE A 73 -4.68 8.53 9.57
N LYS A 74 -4.16 9.27 8.59
CA LYS A 74 -3.69 8.71 7.32
C LYS A 74 -2.57 7.69 7.55
N GLU A 75 -1.69 7.91 8.52
CA GLU A 75 -0.66 6.93 8.88
C GLU A 75 -1.27 5.64 9.48
N VAL A 76 -2.30 5.77 10.31
CA VAL A 76 -3.03 4.62 10.89
C VAL A 76 -3.71 3.80 9.79
N SER A 77 -4.36 4.46 8.82
CA SER A 77 -5.03 3.78 7.71
C SER A 77 -4.04 3.08 6.78
N SER A 78 -2.94 3.75 6.40
CA SER A 78 -1.89 3.15 5.56
C SER A 78 -1.26 1.93 6.21
N LYS A 79 -0.85 2.01 7.49
CA LYS A 79 -0.25 0.86 8.20
C LYS A 79 -1.18 -0.34 8.31
N THR A 80 -2.49 -0.10 8.41
CA THR A 80 -3.49 -1.18 8.41
C THR A 80 -3.55 -1.84 7.04
N SER A 81 -3.54 -1.06 5.96
CA SER A 81 -3.48 -1.54 4.58
C SER A 81 -2.23 -2.37 4.32
N ASP A 82 -1.07 -1.90 4.75
CA ASP A 82 0.22 -2.52 4.45
C ASP A 82 0.35 -3.91 5.08
N ILE A 83 -0.26 -4.13 6.25
CA ILE A 83 -0.16 -5.38 7.00
C ILE A 83 -1.34 -6.33 6.68
N ALA A 84 -2.55 -5.80 6.58
CA ALA A 84 -3.77 -6.61 6.49
C ALA A 84 -4.44 -6.59 5.11
N GLY A 85 -4.08 -5.64 4.23
CA GLY A 85 -4.68 -5.50 2.89
C GLY A 85 -6.10 -4.89 2.86
N ASP A 86 -6.78 -4.80 4.00
CA ASP A 86 -8.14 -4.24 4.13
C ASP A 86 -8.33 -3.62 5.53
N GLY A 87 -9.47 -2.98 5.79
CA GLY A 87 -9.87 -2.47 7.11
C GLY A 87 -9.46 -1.02 7.38
N THR A 88 -8.95 -0.32 6.39
CA THR A 88 -8.43 1.05 6.50
C THR A 88 -9.51 2.07 6.92
N THR A 89 -10.71 1.94 6.35
CA THR A 89 -11.89 2.73 6.73
C THR A 89 -12.31 2.44 8.16
N THR A 90 -12.33 1.17 8.55
CA THR A 90 -12.67 0.74 9.93
C THR A 90 -11.67 1.28 10.94
N ALA A 91 -10.37 1.19 10.65
CA ALA A 91 -9.31 1.74 11.50
C ALA A 91 -9.44 3.26 11.66
N THR A 92 -9.77 3.97 10.58
CA THR A 92 -10.01 5.42 10.58
C THR A 92 -11.17 5.81 11.50
N VAL A 93 -12.30 5.10 11.40
CA VAL A 93 -13.49 5.36 12.22
C VAL A 93 -13.23 5.06 13.70
N LEU A 94 -12.53 3.96 14.01
CA LEU A 94 -12.15 3.63 15.39
C LEU A 94 -11.18 4.65 15.97
N ALA A 95 -10.20 5.10 15.19
CA ALA A 95 -9.23 6.10 15.62
C ALA A 95 -9.90 7.46 15.91
N GLU A 96 -10.84 7.90 15.07
CA GLU A 96 -11.66 9.11 15.32
C GLU A 96 -12.40 8.99 16.66
N ALA A 97 -13.13 7.89 16.87
CA ALA A 97 -13.94 7.68 18.06
C ALA A 97 -13.08 7.64 19.35
N ILE A 98 -11.98 6.88 19.34
CA ILE A 98 -11.07 6.77 20.49
C ILE A 98 -10.45 8.13 20.81
N TYR A 99 -10.02 8.88 19.80
CA TYR A 99 -9.39 10.19 20.00
C TYR A 99 -10.40 11.22 20.53
N ALA A 100 -11.61 11.27 19.97
CA ALA A 100 -12.66 12.19 20.40
C ALA A 100 -13.08 11.96 21.86
N GLU A 101 -13.37 10.71 22.23
CA GLU A 101 -13.76 10.37 23.61
C GLU A 101 -12.57 10.49 24.59
N GLY A 102 -11.37 10.14 24.15
CA GLY A 102 -10.14 10.38 24.92
C GLY A 102 -9.96 11.86 25.24
N LEU A 103 -10.09 12.74 24.24
CA LEU A 103 -9.96 14.18 24.43
C LEU A 103 -11.03 14.73 25.38
N ARG A 104 -12.28 14.27 25.25
CA ARG A 104 -13.38 14.65 26.14
C ARG A 104 -13.06 14.36 27.61
N ASN A 105 -12.53 13.17 27.90
CA ASN A 105 -12.15 12.78 29.27
C ASN A 105 -10.95 13.59 29.78
N VAL A 106 -9.99 13.90 28.92
CA VAL A 106 -8.85 14.74 29.29
C VAL A 106 -9.30 16.16 29.60
N THR A 107 -10.22 16.74 28.83
CA THR A 107 -10.83 18.05 29.14
C THR A 107 -11.60 18.01 30.46
N ALA A 108 -12.19 16.87 30.82
CA ALA A 108 -12.82 16.65 32.13
C ALA A 108 -11.83 16.49 33.30
N GLY A 109 -10.51 16.58 33.05
CA GLY A 109 -9.47 16.51 34.07
C GLY A 109 -8.86 15.12 34.29
N ALA A 110 -9.22 14.13 33.47
CA ALA A 110 -8.61 12.80 33.55
C ALA A 110 -7.14 12.82 33.10
N ASN A 111 -6.32 11.97 33.73
CA ASN A 111 -4.91 11.83 33.39
C ASN A 111 -4.73 11.14 32.02
N PRO A 112 -4.13 11.78 31.00
CA PRO A 112 -3.99 11.22 29.65
C PRO A 112 -3.21 9.89 29.61
N ILE A 113 -2.17 9.75 30.45
CA ILE A 113 -1.34 8.54 30.52
C ILE A 113 -2.16 7.36 31.07
N SER A 114 -3.03 7.62 32.04
CA SER A 114 -3.90 6.59 32.61
C SER A 114 -4.96 6.14 31.61
N LEU A 115 -5.54 7.08 30.86
CA LEU A 115 -6.47 6.76 29.77
C LEU A 115 -5.80 5.90 28.70
N GLN A 116 -4.60 6.30 28.24
CA GLN A 116 -3.84 5.53 27.25
C GLN A 116 -3.57 4.10 27.73
N ARG A 117 -3.13 3.92 28.98
CA ARG A 117 -2.91 2.58 29.56
C ARG A 117 -4.20 1.75 29.61
N GLY A 118 -5.32 2.38 29.95
CA GLY A 118 -6.64 1.74 29.94
C GLY A 118 -7.04 1.26 28.54
N ILE A 119 -6.87 2.12 27.54
CA ILE A 119 -7.14 1.79 26.13
C ILE A 119 -6.26 0.62 25.68
N MET A 120 -4.96 0.64 25.96
CA MET A 120 -4.05 -0.44 25.58
C MET A 120 -4.46 -1.79 26.20
N LYS A 121 -4.78 -1.82 27.49
CA LYS A 121 -5.25 -3.05 28.16
C LYS A 121 -6.57 -3.56 27.58
N ALA A 122 -7.50 -2.66 27.26
CA ALA A 122 -8.75 -3.03 26.62
C ALA A 122 -8.51 -3.62 25.23
N THR A 123 -7.63 -3.00 24.43
CA THR A 123 -7.24 -3.51 23.11
C THR A 123 -6.63 -4.90 23.19
N GLU A 124 -5.72 -5.15 24.13
CA GLU A 124 -5.12 -6.47 24.35
C GLU A 124 -6.17 -7.53 24.65
N ALA A 125 -7.11 -7.23 25.57
CA ALA A 125 -8.19 -8.15 25.93
C ALA A 125 -9.14 -8.40 24.75
N ILE A 126 -9.47 -7.36 23.97
CA ILE A 126 -10.32 -7.48 22.79
C ILE A 126 -9.63 -8.35 21.73
N VAL A 127 -8.35 -8.13 21.45
CA VAL A 127 -7.59 -8.93 20.47
C VAL A 127 -7.51 -10.39 20.92
N ALA A 128 -7.29 -10.66 22.21
CA ALA A 128 -7.33 -12.02 22.73
C ALA A 128 -8.71 -12.66 22.49
N LYS A 129 -9.80 -11.93 22.77
CA LYS A 129 -11.15 -12.44 22.54
C LYS A 129 -11.48 -12.66 21.07
N LEU A 130 -11.00 -11.77 20.19
CA LEU A 130 -11.15 -11.91 18.73
C LEU A 130 -10.50 -13.19 18.21
N LYS A 131 -9.33 -13.57 18.76
CA LYS A 131 -8.67 -14.85 18.42
C LYS A 131 -9.50 -16.06 18.84
N GLU A 132 -10.17 -15.99 19.99
CA GLU A 132 -11.03 -17.09 20.48
C GLU A 132 -12.29 -17.30 19.62
N ILE A 133 -12.88 -16.21 19.11
CA ILE A 133 -14.09 -16.30 18.28
C ILE A 133 -13.78 -16.48 16.78
N SER A 134 -12.50 -16.40 16.40
CA SER A 134 -12.05 -16.55 15.02
C SER A 134 -12.35 -17.96 14.52
N THR A 135 -12.94 -18.05 13.32
CA THR A 135 -13.25 -19.32 12.66
C THR A 135 -12.28 -19.52 11.50
N PRO A 136 -11.47 -20.60 11.49
CA PRO A 136 -10.55 -20.86 10.39
C PRO A 136 -11.28 -21.10 9.07
N VAL A 137 -10.79 -20.46 7.99
CA VAL A 137 -11.28 -20.65 6.62
C VAL A 137 -10.69 -21.93 6.04
N LYS A 138 -11.53 -22.93 5.82
CA LYS A 138 -11.10 -24.28 5.39
C LYS A 138 -11.34 -24.48 3.91
N ASP A 139 -12.52 -24.11 3.44
CA ASP A 139 -13.04 -24.52 2.14
C ASP A 139 -12.97 -23.39 1.12
N SER A 140 -12.80 -23.76 -0.17
CA SER A 140 -12.81 -22.83 -1.30
C SER A 140 -14.07 -21.95 -1.34
N LYS A 141 -15.22 -22.49 -0.90
CA LYS A 141 -16.46 -21.73 -0.76
C LYS A 141 -16.37 -20.58 0.25
N GLU A 142 -15.70 -20.80 1.39
CA GLU A 142 -15.51 -19.76 2.40
C GLU A 142 -14.50 -18.71 1.90
N VAL A 143 -13.47 -19.13 1.15
CA VAL A 143 -12.55 -18.22 0.46
C VAL A 143 -13.31 -17.32 -0.52
N ALA A 144 -14.17 -17.90 -1.36
CA ALA A 144 -14.99 -17.15 -2.30
C ALA A 144 -15.89 -16.13 -1.59
N GLN A 145 -16.49 -16.51 -0.45
CA GLN A 145 -17.33 -15.60 0.34
C GLN A 145 -16.54 -14.41 0.88
N VAL A 146 -15.35 -14.65 1.46
CA VAL A 146 -14.47 -13.58 1.95
C VAL A 146 -14.08 -12.65 0.80
N ALA A 147 -13.61 -13.22 -0.31
CA ALA A 147 -13.22 -12.48 -1.49
C ALA A 147 -14.37 -11.65 -2.08
N THR A 148 -15.59 -12.19 -2.15
CA THR A 148 -16.79 -11.47 -2.60
C THR A 148 -17.11 -10.28 -1.70
N VAL A 149 -17.03 -10.44 -0.38
CA VAL A 149 -17.29 -9.34 0.56
C VAL A 149 -16.26 -8.22 0.38
N SER A 150 -14.97 -8.57 0.30
CA SER A 150 -13.89 -7.60 0.07
C SER A 150 -13.95 -6.95 -1.32
N ALA A 151 -14.42 -7.68 -2.33
CA ALA A 151 -14.68 -7.17 -3.69
C ALA A 151 -16.01 -6.42 -3.81
N ASN A 152 -16.51 -5.85 -2.71
CA ASN A 152 -17.72 -5.02 -2.70
C ASN A 152 -19.00 -5.76 -3.18
N TRP A 153 -19.13 -7.04 -2.78
CA TRP A 153 -20.20 -7.97 -3.16
C TRP A 153 -20.18 -8.44 -4.62
N ASP A 154 -19.00 -8.43 -5.24
CA ASP A 154 -18.80 -9.05 -6.56
C ASP A 154 -18.54 -10.56 -6.44
N ALA A 155 -19.55 -11.35 -6.82
CA ALA A 155 -19.46 -12.81 -6.83
C ALA A 155 -18.56 -13.34 -7.97
N GLY A 156 -18.45 -12.63 -9.08
CA GLY A 156 -17.58 -13.02 -10.20
C GLY A 156 -16.11 -12.99 -9.78
N ILE A 157 -15.68 -11.87 -9.18
CA ILE A 157 -14.32 -11.72 -8.66
C ILE A 157 -14.04 -12.72 -7.53
N GLY A 158 -14.98 -12.91 -6.60
CA GLY A 158 -14.80 -13.87 -5.50
C GLY A 158 -14.59 -15.31 -5.98
N ASN A 159 -15.32 -15.74 -7.01
CA ASN A 159 -15.16 -17.07 -7.59
C ASN A 159 -13.82 -17.23 -8.31
N ILE A 160 -13.37 -16.22 -9.05
CA ILE A 160 -12.07 -16.25 -9.75
C ILE A 160 -10.92 -16.35 -8.75
N ILE A 161 -10.97 -15.60 -7.64
CA ILE A 161 -9.96 -15.66 -6.58
C ILE A 161 -9.94 -17.04 -5.92
N ALA A 162 -11.10 -17.62 -5.63
CA ALA A 162 -11.17 -18.96 -5.05
C ALA A 162 -10.60 -20.03 -6.00
N GLU A 163 -10.93 -19.95 -7.30
CA GLU A 163 -10.38 -20.86 -8.32
C GLU A 163 -8.86 -20.69 -8.45
N ALA A 164 -8.36 -19.45 -8.40
CA ALA A 164 -6.93 -19.17 -8.42
C ALA A 164 -6.23 -19.84 -7.22
N MET A 165 -6.74 -19.60 -6.01
CA MET A 165 -6.18 -20.19 -4.78
C MET A 165 -6.24 -21.72 -4.75
N ASP A 166 -7.25 -22.33 -5.35
CA ASP A 166 -7.32 -23.80 -5.47
C ASP A 166 -6.26 -24.35 -6.44
N LYS A 167 -5.93 -23.62 -7.51
CA LYS A 167 -4.90 -24.04 -8.49
C LYS A 167 -3.48 -23.84 -7.98
N VAL A 168 -3.17 -22.68 -7.36
CA VAL A 168 -1.81 -22.36 -6.88
C VAL A 168 -1.55 -22.80 -5.43
N GLY A 169 -2.60 -23.17 -4.69
CA GLY A 169 -2.57 -23.46 -3.27
C GLY A 169 -2.65 -22.20 -2.39
N LYS A 170 -2.92 -22.37 -1.10
CA LYS A 170 -3.10 -21.24 -0.15
C LYS A 170 -1.86 -20.34 0.01
N GLU A 171 -0.67 -20.85 -0.30
CA GLU A 171 0.60 -20.11 -0.24
C GLU A 171 1.16 -19.77 -1.64
N GLY A 172 0.38 -20.01 -2.70
CA GLY A 172 0.79 -19.68 -4.06
C GLY A 172 0.70 -18.19 -4.36
N THR A 173 1.54 -17.71 -5.26
CA THR A 173 1.52 -16.32 -5.73
C THR A 173 0.36 -16.11 -6.70
N ILE A 174 -0.40 -15.03 -6.50
CA ILE A 174 -1.45 -14.56 -7.41
C ILE A 174 -1.09 -13.14 -7.84
N THR A 175 -1.11 -12.89 -9.15
CA THR A 175 -0.91 -11.57 -9.76
C THR A 175 -2.15 -11.16 -10.54
N VAL A 176 -2.39 -9.85 -10.62
CA VAL A 176 -3.51 -9.28 -11.38
C VAL A 176 -2.93 -8.36 -12.44
N GLU A 177 -3.33 -8.59 -13.70
CA GLU A 177 -2.92 -7.79 -14.85
C GLU A 177 -4.13 -7.20 -15.56
N GLU A 178 -3.96 -6.01 -16.15
CA GLU A 178 -5.03 -5.37 -16.92
C GLU A 178 -5.13 -6.01 -18.31
N ALA A 179 -6.27 -6.64 -18.60
CA ALA A 179 -6.56 -7.17 -19.92
C ALA A 179 -7.19 -6.10 -20.83
N LYS A 180 -6.88 -6.15 -22.14
CA LYS A 180 -7.57 -5.33 -23.16
C LYS A 180 -8.97 -5.84 -23.51
N SER A 181 -9.37 -6.96 -22.91
CA SER A 181 -10.62 -7.67 -23.13
C SER A 181 -11.64 -7.30 -22.06
N ILE A 182 -12.94 -7.51 -22.34
CA ILE A 182 -14.03 -7.33 -21.36
C ILE A 182 -14.07 -8.50 -20.36
N GLU A 183 -13.61 -9.67 -20.78
CA GLU A 183 -13.62 -10.88 -19.96
C GLU A 183 -12.42 -10.91 -19.00
N THR A 184 -12.69 -11.25 -17.75
CA THR A 184 -11.67 -11.57 -16.74
C THR A 184 -11.32 -13.05 -16.86
N THR A 185 -10.06 -13.35 -17.17
CA THR A 185 -9.57 -14.72 -17.30
C THR A 185 -8.60 -15.07 -16.18
N LEU A 186 -8.49 -16.36 -15.87
CA LEU A 186 -7.53 -16.92 -14.94
C LEU A 186 -6.54 -17.79 -15.72
N GLU A 187 -5.28 -17.38 -15.75
CA GLU A 187 -4.19 -18.16 -16.35
C GLU A 187 -3.20 -18.57 -15.27
N VAL A 188 -2.85 -19.86 -15.26
CA VAL A 188 -1.77 -20.38 -14.40
C VAL A 188 -0.52 -20.46 -15.26
N VAL A 189 0.48 -19.67 -14.88
CA VAL A 189 1.78 -19.62 -15.57
C VAL A 189 2.88 -20.12 -14.64
N GLU A 190 3.92 -20.70 -15.21
CA GLU A 190 5.13 -21.01 -14.46
C GLU A 190 5.87 -19.71 -14.14
N GLY A 191 6.07 -19.43 -12.85
CA GLY A 191 6.71 -18.22 -12.37
C GLY A 191 7.30 -18.41 -10.97
N MET A 192 8.02 -17.40 -10.49
CA MET A 192 8.59 -17.40 -9.14
C MET A 192 8.51 -16.01 -8.53
N GLN A 193 8.32 -15.96 -7.21
CA GLN A 193 8.41 -14.76 -6.39
C GLN A 193 9.49 -14.94 -5.33
N PHE A 194 10.22 -13.87 -5.02
CA PHE A 194 11.22 -13.86 -3.96
C PHE A 194 11.27 -12.51 -3.24
N ASP A 195 11.68 -12.53 -1.97
CA ASP A 195 11.60 -11.37 -1.06
C ASP A 195 12.75 -10.36 -1.25
N LYS A 196 12.94 -9.84 -2.47
CA LYS A 196 13.90 -8.77 -2.77
C LYS A 196 13.25 -7.68 -3.62
N GLY A 197 13.19 -6.48 -3.07
CA GLY A 197 12.72 -5.29 -3.78
C GLY A 197 13.78 -4.65 -4.68
N TYR A 198 13.37 -3.61 -5.39
CA TYR A 198 14.27 -2.77 -6.18
C TYR A 198 15.29 -2.05 -5.28
N LEU A 199 16.51 -1.89 -5.79
CA LEU A 199 17.60 -1.22 -5.07
C LEU A 199 17.43 0.31 -4.98
N SER A 200 16.60 0.89 -5.84
CA SER A 200 16.34 2.33 -5.86
C SER A 200 14.87 2.62 -6.18
N PRO A 201 14.21 3.53 -5.44
CA PRO A 201 12.83 3.97 -5.74
C PRO A 201 12.68 4.60 -7.13
N TYR A 202 13.77 5.07 -7.74
CA TYR A 202 13.75 5.64 -9.08
C TYR A 202 13.55 4.61 -10.20
N PHE A 203 13.52 3.31 -9.87
CA PHE A 203 13.19 2.25 -10.82
C PHE A 203 11.68 2.03 -10.99
N VAL A 204 10.85 2.63 -10.14
CA VAL A 204 9.39 2.57 -10.18
C VAL A 204 8.88 3.05 -11.55
N THR A 205 8.01 2.27 -12.17
CA THR A 205 7.33 2.63 -13.42
C THR A 205 5.91 3.12 -13.16
N ASN A 206 5.26 2.61 -12.11
CA ASN A 206 3.94 3.04 -11.68
C ASN A 206 4.04 3.76 -10.33
N PRO A 207 4.03 5.12 -10.31
CA PRO A 207 4.11 5.89 -9.08
C PRO A 207 2.91 5.71 -8.14
N GLU A 208 1.76 5.24 -8.65
CA GLU A 208 0.54 5.07 -7.83
C GLU A 208 0.63 3.83 -6.94
N THR A 209 1.07 2.71 -7.51
CA THR A 209 1.26 1.44 -6.79
C THR A 209 2.67 1.29 -6.20
N MET A 210 3.60 2.17 -6.57
CA MET A 210 5.03 2.06 -6.24
C MET A 210 5.67 0.76 -6.77
N GLU A 211 5.22 0.31 -7.95
CA GLU A 211 5.67 -0.92 -8.58
C GLU A 211 6.54 -0.67 -9.82
N ALA A 212 7.39 -1.63 -10.14
CA ALA A 212 8.23 -1.64 -11.33
C ALA A 212 7.80 -2.76 -12.29
N ASN A 213 6.93 -2.40 -13.24
CA ASN A 213 6.32 -3.30 -14.21
C ASN A 213 7.16 -3.32 -15.50
N LEU A 214 7.69 -4.48 -15.85
CA LEU A 214 8.54 -4.67 -17.03
C LEU A 214 7.90 -5.71 -17.98
N GLU A 215 7.44 -5.25 -19.14
CA GLU A 215 6.86 -6.14 -20.16
C GLU A 215 7.95 -6.76 -21.06
N SER A 216 7.90 -8.08 -21.27
CA SER A 216 8.81 -8.82 -22.18
C SER A 216 10.30 -8.48 -21.97
N ALA A 217 10.71 -8.39 -20.70
CA ALA A 217 12.06 -7.98 -20.32
C ALA A 217 13.10 -9.09 -20.50
N TYR A 218 14.34 -8.68 -20.76
CA TYR A 218 15.48 -9.56 -20.56
C TYR A 218 15.80 -9.67 -19.07
N ILE A 219 16.26 -10.85 -18.64
CA ILE A 219 16.69 -11.09 -17.26
C ILE A 219 18.18 -11.39 -17.29
N LEU A 220 18.97 -10.55 -16.64
CA LEU A 220 20.39 -10.79 -16.39
C LEU A 220 20.55 -11.35 -14.98
N ILE A 221 21.09 -12.56 -14.90
CA ILE A 221 21.47 -13.20 -13.65
C ILE A 221 22.98 -13.12 -13.52
N HIS A 222 23.46 -12.48 -12.46
CA HIS A 222 24.89 -12.30 -12.20
C HIS A 222 25.24 -12.69 -10.77
N GLU A 223 26.21 -13.58 -10.59
CA GLU A 223 26.55 -14.13 -9.28
C GLU A 223 27.28 -13.12 -8.36
N LYS A 224 27.96 -12.11 -8.92
CA LYS A 224 28.83 -11.21 -8.16
C LYS A 224 28.24 -9.82 -7.98
N LYS A 225 28.84 -9.02 -7.10
CA LYS A 225 28.56 -7.58 -6.99
C LYS A 225 28.96 -6.82 -8.24
N ILE A 226 28.08 -5.91 -8.65
CA ILE A 226 28.31 -4.98 -9.76
C ILE A 226 28.62 -3.60 -9.18
N SER A 227 29.91 -3.27 -9.11
CA SER A 227 30.39 -1.96 -8.68
C SER A 227 30.76 -1.04 -9.85
N SER A 228 31.09 -1.61 -11.01
CA SER A 228 31.40 -0.88 -12.25
C SER A 228 30.61 -1.45 -13.43
N LEU A 229 30.14 -0.57 -14.31
CA LEU A 229 29.41 -0.96 -15.53
C LEU A 229 30.32 -1.25 -16.73
N LYS A 230 31.65 -1.07 -16.62
CA LYS A 230 32.57 -1.23 -17.76
C LYS A 230 32.39 -2.55 -18.49
N ASP A 231 32.29 -3.65 -17.74
CA ASP A 231 32.14 -4.99 -18.29
C ASP A 231 30.72 -5.25 -18.82
N MET A 232 29.75 -4.44 -18.41
CA MET A 232 28.36 -4.52 -18.82
C MET A 232 27.98 -3.60 -19.99
N LEU A 233 28.82 -2.63 -20.35
CA LEU A 233 28.54 -1.70 -21.45
C LEU A 233 28.14 -2.41 -22.75
N PRO A 234 28.85 -3.45 -23.23
CA PRO A 234 28.48 -4.10 -24.49
C PRO A 234 27.11 -4.78 -24.44
N LEU A 235 26.70 -5.26 -23.26
CA LEU A 235 25.39 -5.88 -23.05
C LEU A 235 24.30 -4.81 -22.99
N LEU A 236 24.52 -3.75 -22.21
CA LEU A 236 23.57 -2.64 -22.06
C LEU A 236 23.31 -1.94 -23.41
N GLU A 237 24.32 -1.78 -24.25
CA GLU A 237 24.17 -1.23 -25.60
C GLU A 237 23.27 -2.10 -26.49
N LYS A 238 23.42 -3.43 -26.42
CA LYS A 238 22.57 -4.36 -27.17
C LYS A 238 21.13 -4.32 -26.69
N VAL A 239 20.92 -4.25 -25.38
CA VAL A 239 19.60 -4.12 -24.77
C VAL A 239 18.95 -2.80 -25.16
N ALA A 240 19.69 -1.68 -25.07
CA ALA A 240 19.22 -0.36 -25.50
C ALA A 240 18.78 -0.37 -26.98
N ARG A 241 19.55 -1.00 -27.87
CA ARG A 241 19.20 -1.13 -29.30
C ARG A 241 17.95 -1.97 -29.52
N SER A 242 17.72 -2.99 -28.69
CA SER A 242 16.54 -3.85 -28.80
C SER A 242 15.25 -3.16 -28.33
N GLY A 243 15.37 -2.05 -27.58
CA GLY A 243 14.24 -1.32 -27.00
C GLY A 243 13.49 -2.09 -25.90
N LYS A 244 13.92 -3.31 -25.56
CA LYS A 244 13.29 -4.13 -24.52
C LYS A 244 13.80 -3.75 -23.12
N PRO A 245 12.96 -3.90 -22.08
CA PRO A 245 13.40 -3.67 -20.72
C PRO A 245 14.39 -4.74 -20.22
N LEU A 246 15.11 -4.44 -19.13
CA LEU A 246 16.08 -5.35 -18.50
C LEU A 246 15.89 -5.41 -16.99
N LEU A 247 15.81 -6.62 -16.45
CA LEU A 247 15.88 -6.91 -15.03
C LEU A 247 17.28 -7.44 -14.70
N ILE A 248 17.99 -6.79 -13.77
CA ILE A 248 19.27 -7.27 -13.24
C ILE A 248 19.03 -7.91 -11.89
N ILE A 249 19.40 -9.18 -11.75
CA ILE A 249 19.46 -9.93 -10.50
C ILE A 249 20.94 -10.19 -10.21
N ALA A 250 21.48 -9.52 -9.20
CA ALA A 250 22.89 -9.67 -8.80
C ALA A 250 23.07 -9.77 -7.28
N GLU A 251 24.22 -10.24 -6.80
CA GLU A 251 24.52 -10.24 -5.34
C GLU A 251 24.28 -8.84 -4.72
N ASP A 252 24.82 -7.81 -5.38
CA ASP A 252 24.53 -6.41 -5.08
C ASP A 252 24.82 -5.52 -6.30
N VAL A 253 24.18 -4.36 -6.37
CA VAL A 253 24.52 -3.29 -7.34
C VAL A 253 24.76 -2.01 -6.56
N GLU A 254 26.01 -1.57 -6.51
CA GLU A 254 26.43 -0.52 -5.59
C GLU A 254 27.26 0.58 -6.28
N GLY A 255 27.41 1.70 -5.57
CA GLY A 255 28.28 2.81 -5.96
C GLY A 255 27.93 3.44 -7.31
N GLU A 256 28.95 3.56 -8.16
CA GLU A 256 28.86 4.22 -9.47
C GLU A 256 27.91 3.48 -10.43
N ALA A 257 27.86 2.15 -10.32
CA ALA A 257 26.99 1.35 -11.18
C ALA A 257 25.51 1.67 -10.95
N LEU A 258 25.07 1.66 -9.69
CA LEU A 258 23.68 1.97 -9.35
C LEU A 258 23.30 3.40 -9.77
N ALA A 259 24.16 4.39 -9.49
CA ALA A 259 23.92 5.78 -9.85
C ALA A 259 23.75 5.95 -11.37
N THR A 260 24.63 5.32 -12.14
CA THR A 260 24.57 5.37 -13.61
C THR A 260 23.30 4.70 -14.15
N LEU A 261 22.89 3.56 -13.60
CA LEU A 261 21.64 2.89 -14.01
C LEU A 261 20.41 3.75 -13.72
N VAL A 262 20.35 4.38 -12.55
CA VAL A 262 19.26 5.29 -12.16
C VAL A 262 19.18 6.49 -13.12
N VAL A 263 20.31 7.13 -13.43
CA VAL A 263 20.33 8.28 -14.34
C VAL A 263 19.88 7.90 -15.75
N ASN A 264 20.29 6.73 -16.26
CA ASN A 264 19.87 6.26 -17.59
C ASN A 264 18.38 5.90 -17.63
N LYS A 265 17.84 5.34 -16.54
CA LYS A 265 16.40 5.09 -16.39
C LYS A 265 15.60 6.39 -16.40
N LEU A 266 16.01 7.39 -15.61
CA LEU A 266 15.34 8.69 -15.55
C LEU A 266 15.39 9.45 -16.88
N ARG A 267 16.45 9.27 -17.66
CA ARG A 267 16.58 9.82 -19.03
C ARG A 267 15.80 9.05 -20.08
N GLY A 268 15.16 7.93 -19.73
CA GLY A 268 14.43 7.06 -20.66
C GLY A 268 15.33 6.31 -21.65
N THR A 269 16.65 6.33 -21.44
CA THR A 269 17.62 5.68 -22.35
C THR A 269 17.61 4.15 -22.17
N LEU A 270 17.36 3.69 -20.94
CA LEU A 270 17.26 2.27 -20.59
C LEU A 270 16.05 2.06 -19.69
N ASN A 271 15.17 1.13 -20.04
CA ASN A 271 14.13 0.67 -19.13
C ASN A 271 14.70 -0.47 -18.27
N ILE A 272 15.24 -0.15 -17.09
CA ILE A 272 15.96 -1.10 -16.25
C ILE A 272 15.49 -1.09 -14.80
N VAL A 273 15.53 -2.27 -14.16
CA VAL A 273 15.31 -2.48 -12.73
C VAL A 273 16.43 -3.37 -12.20
N ALA A 274 16.99 -3.05 -11.04
CA ALA A 274 17.99 -3.87 -10.38
C ALA A 274 17.48 -4.34 -9.01
N VAL A 275 17.60 -5.64 -8.76
CA VAL A 275 17.22 -6.31 -7.50
C VAL A 275 18.40 -7.15 -7.00
N LYS A 276 18.44 -7.40 -5.70
CA LYS A 276 19.41 -8.35 -5.13
C LYS A 276 18.98 -9.77 -5.44
N ALA A 277 19.95 -10.66 -5.56
CA ALA A 277 19.72 -12.09 -5.65
C ALA A 277 19.03 -12.60 -4.36
N PRO A 278 18.08 -13.54 -4.49
CA PRO A 278 17.49 -14.20 -3.33
C PRO A 278 18.47 -15.19 -2.69
N GLY A 279 18.47 -15.28 -1.36
CA GLY A 279 19.39 -16.14 -0.60
C GLY A 279 20.64 -15.41 -0.08
N PHE A 280 21.36 -16.08 0.82
CA PHE A 280 22.68 -15.68 1.33
C PHE A 280 23.61 -16.89 1.18
N GLY A 281 24.73 -16.73 0.46
CA GLY A 281 25.68 -17.81 0.21
C GLY A 281 26.63 -17.46 -0.93
#